data_AF-A0A959FL53-F1
#
_entry.id   AF-A0A959FL53-F1
#
_cell.length_a   1.000
_cell.length_b   1.000
_cell.length_c   1.000
_cell.angle_alpha   90.00
_cell.angle_beta   90.00
_cell.angle_gamma   90.00
#
_symmetry.space_group_name_H-M   'P 1'
#
loop_
_entity.id
_entity.type
_entity.pdbx_description
1 polymer ?
#
loop_
_entity_poly.entity_id
_entity_poly.type
_entity_poly.pdbx_seq_one_letter_code
_entity_poly.pdbx_strand_id
1 'polypeptide(L)'
;IASPEIVTAFALAGRLDFNPLTDALVNERGEKVRLDPPTGDELPSNGFIRDTEGLAAPPASRSAVPVAVDPDSERIALLEPFAAWNGEDMHDLPVLMKAKGKCTTDHISPAGPWLKYRGHLDNISNNMFIGAISAFDHPAGKGRNVITGENDVAYSDIARDYKARGLRWVAIGDENYGEGSSRE
;
A
#
# COMPACT_ATOMS: atom_id res chain seq x y z
N ILE A 1 -11.11 -10.43 9.31
CA ILE A 1 -11.16 -11.25 8.07
C ILE A 1 -12.02 -12.45 8.39
N ALA A 2 -13.00 -12.77 7.56
CA ALA A 2 -13.91 -13.90 7.73
C ALA A 2 -14.40 -14.37 6.35
N SER A 3 -15.11 -15.49 6.28
CA SER A 3 -15.76 -15.93 5.04
C SER A 3 -16.87 -14.95 4.64
N PRO A 4 -17.24 -14.85 3.34
CA PRO A 4 -18.28 -13.93 2.89
C PRO A 4 -19.61 -14.08 3.62
N GLU A 5 -20.00 -15.31 3.94
CA GLU A 5 -21.26 -15.64 4.61
C GLU A 5 -21.30 -15.09 6.04
N ILE A 6 -20.19 -15.22 6.76
CA ILE A 6 -20.03 -14.67 8.11
C ILE A 6 -20.02 -13.13 8.05
N VAL A 7 -19.40 -12.54 7.03
CA VAL A 7 -19.45 -11.08 6.83
C VAL A 7 -20.88 -10.61 6.60
N THR A 8 -21.68 -11.31 5.79
CA THR A 8 -23.10 -11.01 5.60
C THR A 8 -23.89 -11.12 6.90
N ALA A 9 -23.67 -12.18 7.69
CA ALA A 9 -24.34 -12.35 8.98
C ALA A 9 -24.04 -11.19 9.95
N PHE A 10 -22.77 -10.79 10.06
CA PHE A 10 -22.39 -9.63 10.89
C PHE A 10 -22.94 -8.31 10.36
N ALA A 11 -23.02 -8.13 9.04
CA ALA A 11 -23.61 -6.94 8.43
C ALA A 11 -25.10 -6.80 8.77
N LEU A 12 -25.83 -7.91 8.75
CA LEU A 12 -27.24 -7.95 9.19
C LEU A 12 -27.39 -7.70 10.70
N ALA A 13 -26.49 -8.27 11.50
CA ALA A 13 -26.54 -8.17 12.96
C ALA A 13 -26.06 -6.82 13.51
N GLY A 14 -25.17 -6.13 12.79
CA GLY A 14 -24.57 -4.85 13.22
C GLY A 14 -23.63 -4.95 14.42
N ARG A 15 -23.21 -6.17 14.82
CA ARG A 15 -22.35 -6.42 15.99
C ARG A 15 -21.48 -7.66 15.79
N LEU A 16 -20.27 -7.63 16.38
CA LEU A 16 -19.24 -8.67 16.18
C LEU A 16 -19.36 -9.87 17.12
N ASP A 17 -20.13 -9.73 18.19
CA ASP A 17 -20.40 -10.80 19.16
C ASP A 17 -21.66 -11.62 18.82
N PHE A 18 -22.27 -11.37 17.65
CA PHE A 18 -23.37 -12.17 17.13
C PHE A 18 -22.87 -13.53 16.65
N ASN A 19 -23.41 -14.62 17.18
CA ASN A 19 -23.12 -15.95 16.69
C ASN A 19 -24.23 -16.43 15.73
N PRO A 20 -24.00 -16.51 14.40
CA PRO A 20 -25.03 -16.92 13.44
C PRO A 20 -25.55 -18.35 13.65
N LEU A 21 -24.83 -19.20 14.39
CA LEU A 21 -25.26 -20.58 14.68
C LEU A 21 -26.29 -20.66 15.82
N THR A 22 -26.33 -19.65 16.70
CA THR A 22 -27.14 -19.71 17.93
C THR A 22 -28.05 -18.52 18.12
N ASP A 23 -27.68 -17.36 17.61
CA ASP A 23 -28.34 -16.11 17.96
C ASP A 23 -29.47 -15.82 16.96
N ALA A 24 -30.40 -14.97 17.38
CA ALA A 24 -31.54 -14.57 16.57
C ALA A 24 -31.51 -13.07 16.30
N LEU A 25 -31.91 -12.69 15.09
CA LEU A 25 -32.21 -11.32 14.68
C LEU A 25 -33.70 -11.03 14.88
N VAL A 26 -34.06 -9.75 14.88
CA VAL A 26 -35.47 -9.32 14.92
C VAL A 26 -35.82 -8.73 13.56
N ASN A 27 -36.84 -9.29 12.90
CA ASN A 27 -37.30 -8.77 11.62
C ASN A 27 -38.20 -7.53 11.80
N GLU A 28 -38.65 -6.91 10.70
CA GLU A 28 -39.51 -5.72 10.71
C GLU A 28 -40.87 -5.92 11.42
N ARG A 29 -41.30 -7.18 11.61
CA ARG A 29 -42.54 -7.55 12.31
C ARG A 29 -42.32 -7.79 13.81
N GLY A 30 -41.09 -7.66 14.31
CA GLY A 30 -40.74 -7.95 15.71
C GLY A 30 -40.51 -9.43 16.00
N GLU A 31 -40.45 -10.30 14.99
CA GLU A 31 -40.28 -11.74 15.16
C GLU A 31 -38.79 -12.09 15.24
N LYS A 32 -38.46 -13.06 16.12
CA LYS A 32 -37.10 -13.60 16.20
C LYS A 32 -36.86 -14.58 15.06
N VAL A 33 -35.86 -14.28 14.23
CA VAL A 33 -35.44 -15.13 13.11
C VAL A 33 -33.99 -15.57 13.30
N ARG A 34 -33.69 -16.82 12.98
CA ARG A 34 -32.32 -17.33 12.92
C ARG A 34 -31.86 -17.38 11.47
N LEU A 35 -30.57 -17.23 11.25
CA LEU A 35 -29.97 -17.40 9.94
C LEU A 35 -29.68 -18.88 9.74
N ASP A 36 -30.35 -19.51 8.78
CA ASP A 36 -30.00 -20.86 8.37
C ASP A 36 -28.64 -20.84 7.64
N PRO A 37 -27.82 -21.90 7.77
CA PRO A 37 -26.60 -22.01 6.99
C PRO A 37 -26.90 -21.87 5.48
N PRO A 38 -26.21 -20.96 4.77
CA PRO A 38 -26.48 -20.75 3.36
C PRO A 38 -26.06 -21.98 2.54
N THR A 39 -26.78 -22.22 1.45
CA THR A 39 -26.44 -23.22 0.44
C THR A 39 -26.42 -22.56 -0.94
N GLY A 40 -25.64 -23.10 -1.86
CA GLY A 40 -25.52 -22.60 -3.22
C GLY A 40 -24.84 -23.60 -4.13
N ASP A 41 -25.08 -23.47 -5.43
CA ASP A 41 -24.38 -24.27 -6.44
C ASP A 41 -22.91 -23.84 -6.51
N GLU A 42 -21.99 -24.82 -6.54
CA GLU A 42 -20.54 -24.54 -6.68
C GLU A 42 -20.21 -23.86 -8.01
N LEU A 43 -20.90 -24.27 -9.08
CA LEU A 43 -20.78 -23.70 -10.42
C LEU A 43 -22.18 -23.61 -11.08
N PRO A 44 -22.41 -22.63 -11.96
CA PRO A 44 -23.68 -22.55 -12.70
C PRO A 44 -23.89 -23.80 -13.57
N SER A 45 -25.06 -24.43 -13.47
CA SER A 45 -25.40 -25.65 -14.23
C SER A 45 -25.38 -25.48 -15.76
N ASN A 46 -25.62 -24.26 -16.25
CA ASN A 46 -25.57 -23.91 -17.67
C ASN A 46 -24.22 -23.32 -18.11
N GLY A 47 -23.21 -23.32 -17.24
CA GLY A 47 -21.91 -22.68 -17.48
C GLY A 47 -21.90 -21.16 -17.27
N PHE A 48 -20.72 -20.55 -17.40
CA PHE A 48 -20.56 -19.10 -17.28
C PHE A 48 -20.99 -18.38 -18.57
N ILE A 49 -21.57 -17.20 -18.41
CA ILE A 49 -21.82 -16.29 -19.53
C ILE A 49 -20.47 -15.72 -19.97
N ARG A 50 -20.12 -15.93 -21.25
CA ARG A 50 -18.93 -15.32 -21.84
C ARG A 50 -19.23 -13.87 -22.19
N ASP A 51 -18.46 -12.96 -21.59
CA ASP A 51 -18.53 -11.53 -21.87
C ASP A 51 -17.11 -10.98 -22.06
N THR A 52 -16.93 -10.16 -23.09
CA THR A 52 -15.66 -9.50 -23.42
C THR A 52 -15.75 -7.98 -23.37
N GLU A 53 -16.85 -7.40 -22.85
CA GLU A 53 -17.06 -5.96 -22.79
C GLU A 53 -15.89 -5.21 -22.11
N GLY A 54 -15.27 -5.81 -21.09
CA GLY A 54 -14.10 -5.25 -20.41
C GLY A 54 -12.75 -5.45 -21.11
N LEU A 55 -12.69 -6.16 -22.24
CA LEU A 55 -11.45 -6.49 -22.94
C LEU A 55 -11.17 -5.51 -24.08
N ALA A 56 -10.19 -4.64 -23.87
CA ALA A 56 -9.57 -3.86 -24.95
C ALA A 56 -8.39 -4.64 -25.56
N ALA A 57 -8.63 -5.34 -26.67
CA ALA A 57 -7.57 -6.07 -27.36
C ALA A 57 -6.55 -5.12 -28.02
N PRO A 58 -5.25 -5.45 -28.04
CA PRO A 58 -4.25 -4.63 -28.71
C PRO A 58 -4.50 -4.61 -30.23
N PRO A 59 -4.16 -3.52 -30.92
CA PRO A 59 -4.25 -3.46 -32.38
C PRO A 59 -3.28 -4.46 -33.03
N ALA A 60 -3.63 -4.93 -34.23
CA ALA A 60 -2.81 -5.87 -34.99
C ALA A 60 -1.43 -5.30 -35.35
N SER A 61 -1.35 -3.99 -35.59
CA SER A 61 -0.10 -3.25 -35.78
C SER A 61 0.13 -2.30 -34.61
N ARG A 62 1.27 -2.45 -33.93
CA ARG A 62 1.62 -1.66 -32.73
C ARG A 62 2.60 -0.52 -33.02
N SER A 63 3.30 -0.57 -34.14
CA SER A 63 4.36 0.40 -34.50
C SER A 63 3.85 1.82 -34.72
N ALA A 64 2.54 1.99 -34.94
CA ALA A 64 1.91 3.28 -35.19
C ALA A 64 1.20 3.85 -33.95
N VAL A 65 1.28 3.21 -32.77
CA VAL A 65 0.63 3.71 -31.55
C VAL A 65 1.59 4.66 -30.82
N PRO A 66 1.37 5.99 -30.86
CA PRO A 66 2.20 6.92 -30.11
C PRO A 66 1.91 6.78 -28.62
N VAL A 67 2.97 6.66 -27.81
CA VAL A 67 2.90 6.78 -26.36
C VAL A 67 3.65 8.05 -25.99
N ALA A 68 2.91 9.06 -25.52
CA ALA A 68 3.45 10.33 -25.10
C ALA A 68 3.13 10.54 -23.61
N VAL A 69 4.10 11.08 -22.88
CA VAL A 69 3.95 11.49 -21.48
C VAL A 69 4.10 13.00 -21.45
N ASP A 70 3.10 13.69 -20.92
CA ASP A 70 3.15 15.13 -20.68
C ASP A 70 4.20 15.42 -19.59
N PRO A 71 5.25 16.22 -19.86
CA PRO A 71 6.24 16.60 -18.86
C PRO A 71 5.67 17.25 -17.60
N ASP A 72 4.51 17.90 -17.69
CA ASP A 72 3.83 18.55 -16.56
C ASP A 72 2.77 17.64 -15.90
N SER A 73 2.70 16.36 -16.28
CA SER A 73 1.74 15.41 -15.69
C SER A 73 2.04 15.14 -14.22
N GLU A 74 1.05 15.31 -13.35
CA GLU A 74 1.18 14.90 -11.95
C GLU A 74 1.01 13.39 -11.74
N ARG A 75 0.62 12.63 -12.77
CA ARG A 75 0.20 11.22 -12.67
C ARG A 75 1.24 10.24 -13.22
N ILE A 76 1.90 10.61 -14.31
CA ILE A 76 2.87 9.77 -15.02
C ILE A 76 4.11 10.62 -15.30
N ALA A 77 5.29 10.12 -14.94
CA ALA A 77 6.57 10.72 -15.30
C ALA A 77 7.46 9.65 -15.95
N LEU A 78 8.32 10.06 -16.88
CA LEU A 78 9.35 9.17 -17.41
C LEU A 78 10.38 8.89 -16.32
N LEU A 79 10.85 7.64 -16.24
CA LEU A 79 11.91 7.27 -15.32
C LEU A 79 13.26 7.77 -15.83
N GLU A 80 13.99 8.46 -14.98
CA GLU A 80 15.40 8.74 -15.20
C GLU A 80 16.23 7.54 -14.71
N PRO A 81 17.23 7.08 -15.49
CA PRO A 81 18.13 6.03 -15.02
C PRO A 81 18.81 6.42 -13.71
N PHE A 82 18.78 5.53 -12.72
CA PHE A 82 19.55 5.74 -11.50
C PHE A 82 21.06 5.79 -11.78
N ALA A 83 21.78 6.58 -10.98
CA ALA A 83 23.23 6.66 -11.09
C ALA A 83 23.88 5.29 -10.87
N ALA A 84 24.85 4.96 -11.73
CA ALA A 84 25.64 3.74 -11.57
C ALA A 84 26.48 3.79 -10.28
N TRP A 85 26.84 2.61 -9.76
CA TRP A 85 27.79 2.52 -8.65
C TRP A 85 29.14 3.09 -9.07
N ASN A 86 29.73 3.94 -8.23
CA ASN A 86 30.99 4.62 -8.50
C ASN A 86 32.24 3.76 -8.19
N GLY A 87 32.07 2.53 -7.71
CA GLY A 87 33.18 1.63 -7.37
C GLY A 87 33.75 1.81 -5.97
N GLU A 88 33.28 2.82 -5.22
CA GLU A 88 33.79 3.15 -3.89
C GLU A 88 32.88 2.59 -2.79
N ASP A 89 33.51 2.30 -1.64
CA ASP A 89 32.82 1.92 -0.41
C ASP A 89 31.98 3.09 0.13
N MET A 90 30.93 2.75 0.88
CA MET A 90 30.09 3.76 1.53
C MET A 90 30.50 3.94 2.98
N HIS A 91 30.98 5.13 3.32
CA HIS A 91 31.40 5.49 4.68
C HIS A 91 30.45 6.54 5.28
N ASP A 92 30.39 6.57 6.61
CA ASP A 92 29.70 7.61 7.39
C ASP A 92 28.24 7.88 7.00
N LEU A 93 27.52 6.81 6.60
CA LEU A 93 26.12 6.92 6.21
C LEU A 93 25.23 7.20 7.42
N PRO A 94 24.46 8.31 7.46
CA PRO A 94 23.44 8.50 8.46
C PRO A 94 22.36 7.41 8.35
N VAL A 95 21.91 6.93 9.50
CA VAL A 95 20.71 6.09 9.59
C VAL A 95 19.51 7.02 9.46
N LEU A 96 18.84 6.98 8.31
CA LEU A 96 17.64 7.77 8.06
C LEU A 96 16.49 7.30 8.97
N MET A 97 16.30 5.98 9.03
CA MET A 97 15.20 5.34 9.74
C MET A 97 15.67 4.00 10.30
N LYS A 98 15.29 3.72 11.55
CA LYS A 98 15.42 2.40 12.17
C LYS A 98 14.04 1.93 12.59
N ALA A 99 13.55 0.87 11.96
CA ALA A 99 12.23 0.31 12.25
C ALA A 99 12.25 -0.41 13.60
N LYS A 100 11.17 -0.27 14.38
CA LYS A 100 10.90 -1.07 15.58
C LYS A 100 9.84 -2.11 15.26
N GLY A 101 10.22 -3.38 15.22
CA GLY A 101 9.33 -4.48 14.86
C GLY A 101 8.83 -4.41 13.42
N LYS A 102 7.57 -4.80 13.22
CA LYS A 102 6.97 -5.00 11.90
C LYS A 102 6.99 -3.75 11.01
N CYS A 103 7.67 -3.84 9.87
CA CYS A 103 7.68 -2.81 8.84
C CYS A 103 7.26 -3.40 7.48
N THR A 104 6.00 -3.23 7.10
CA THR A 104 5.42 -3.76 5.86
C THR A 104 5.65 -2.81 4.69
N THR A 105 5.37 -3.26 3.47
CA THR A 105 5.34 -2.35 2.31
C THR A 105 4.33 -1.20 2.46
N ASP A 106 3.26 -1.35 3.24
CA ASP A 106 2.33 -0.25 3.53
C ASP A 106 2.89 0.73 4.58
N HIS A 107 3.81 0.32 5.44
CA HIS A 107 4.57 1.24 6.29
C HIS A 107 5.60 2.04 5.47
N ILE A 108 6.17 1.40 4.44
CA ILE A 108 7.21 1.98 3.57
C ILE A 108 6.61 2.92 2.51
N SER A 109 5.58 2.46 1.80
CA SER A 109 4.89 3.24 0.76
C SER A 109 3.41 2.84 0.72
N PRO A 110 2.57 3.52 1.52
CA PRO A 110 1.16 3.15 1.65
C PRO A 110 0.39 3.29 0.35
N ALA A 111 -0.69 2.50 0.24
CA ALA A 111 -1.65 2.58 -0.87
C ALA A 111 -2.65 3.74 -0.71
N GLY A 112 -3.94 3.46 -0.99
CA GLY A 112 -5.05 4.39 -0.82
C GLY A 112 -4.89 5.62 -1.71
N PRO A 113 -4.87 6.85 -1.14
CA PRO A 113 -4.79 8.08 -1.93
C PRO A 113 -3.50 8.19 -2.75
N TRP A 114 -2.44 7.45 -2.40
CA TRP A 114 -1.16 7.44 -3.11
C TRP A 114 -1.16 6.64 -4.41
N LEU A 115 -2.17 5.78 -4.62
CA LEU A 115 -2.30 5.01 -5.88
C LEU A 115 -2.38 5.92 -7.11
N LYS A 116 -2.86 7.15 -6.95
CA LYS A 116 -2.87 8.13 -8.05
C LYS A 116 -1.46 8.46 -8.54
N TYR A 117 -0.43 8.43 -7.69
CA TYR A 117 0.95 8.77 -8.07
C TYR A 117 1.81 7.57 -8.48
N ARG A 118 1.24 6.37 -8.67
CA ARG A 118 1.99 5.15 -9.03
C ARG A 118 2.79 5.26 -10.33
N GLY A 119 2.39 6.12 -11.26
CA GLY A 119 3.15 6.38 -12.49
C GLY A 119 4.19 7.50 -12.34
N HIS A 120 4.30 8.13 -11.18
CA HIS A 120 5.12 9.32 -10.97
C HIS A 120 6.01 9.17 -9.72
N LEU A 121 7.24 8.72 -9.94
CA LEU A 121 8.16 8.31 -8.86
C LEU A 121 8.43 9.42 -7.82
N ASP A 122 8.64 10.67 -8.25
CA ASP A 122 8.95 11.75 -7.30
C ASP A 122 7.74 12.11 -6.40
N ASN A 123 6.54 12.23 -6.99
CA ASN A 123 5.30 12.45 -6.25
C ASN A 123 4.97 11.32 -5.26
N ILE A 124 5.11 10.05 -5.66
CA ILE A 124 4.84 8.94 -4.74
C ILE A 124 5.89 8.84 -3.63
N SER A 125 7.14 9.24 -3.88
CA SER A 125 8.21 9.26 -2.86
C SER A 125 7.92 10.17 -1.66
N ASN A 126 6.95 11.09 -1.76
CA ASN A 126 6.48 11.87 -0.62
C ASN A 126 5.77 11.02 0.46
N ASN A 127 5.48 9.75 0.17
CA ASN A 127 4.92 8.80 1.14
C ASN A 127 5.96 7.87 1.77
N MET A 128 7.25 8.06 1.44
CA MET A 128 8.30 7.17 1.91
C MET A 128 8.37 7.13 3.44
N PHE A 129 8.23 5.92 3.97
CA PHE A 129 8.25 5.57 5.39
C PHE A 129 7.20 6.24 6.27
N ILE A 130 6.12 6.83 5.75
CA ILE A 130 5.16 7.59 6.59
C ILE A 130 4.43 6.74 7.65
N GLY A 131 4.40 5.41 7.48
CA GLY A 131 3.84 4.48 8.46
C GLY A 131 4.89 3.76 9.32
N ALA A 132 6.18 4.01 9.10
CA ALA A 132 7.25 3.32 9.82
C ALA A 132 7.30 3.75 11.30
N ILE A 133 7.43 2.78 12.19
CA ILE A 133 7.56 3.01 13.64
C ILE A 133 9.05 3.11 13.98
N SER A 134 9.45 4.22 14.56
CA SER A 134 10.85 4.49 14.92
C SER A 134 11.29 3.72 16.16
N ALA A 135 12.52 3.21 16.14
CA ALA A 135 13.20 2.66 17.31
C ALA A 135 13.74 3.73 18.29
N PHE A 136 13.62 5.02 17.94
CA PHE A 136 14.12 6.16 18.72
C PHE A 136 12.99 7.04 19.29
N ASP A 137 11.79 6.46 19.48
CA ASP A 137 10.62 7.11 20.10
C ASP A 137 10.14 8.41 19.42
N HIS A 138 10.25 8.48 18.09
CA HIS A 138 9.59 9.50 17.26
C HIS A 138 8.17 9.06 16.86
N PRO A 139 7.26 10.00 16.54
CA PRO A 139 5.97 9.68 15.92
C PRO A 139 6.15 8.85 14.64
N ALA A 140 5.14 8.05 14.29
CA ALA A 140 5.15 7.26 13.06
C ALA A 140 5.45 8.14 11.83
N GLY A 141 6.34 7.65 10.96
CA GLY A 141 6.76 8.37 9.76
C GLY A 141 7.70 9.54 9.95
N LYS A 142 8.18 9.75 11.18
CA LYS A 142 9.03 10.88 11.53
C LYS A 142 10.30 10.43 12.24
N GLY A 143 11.35 11.24 12.11
CA GLY A 143 12.63 11.02 12.75
C GLY A 143 13.36 12.31 13.04
N ARG A 144 14.62 12.18 13.43
CA ARG A 144 15.54 13.30 13.61
C ARG A 144 16.40 13.46 12.36
N ASN A 145 16.46 14.67 11.81
CA ASN A 145 17.49 15.02 10.84
C ASN A 145 18.81 15.20 11.59
N VAL A 146 19.76 14.27 11.44
CA VAL A 146 21.05 14.35 12.17
C VAL A 146 21.96 15.49 11.71
N ILE A 147 21.71 16.07 10.54
CA ILE A 147 22.50 17.18 9.99
C ILE A 147 22.01 18.52 10.54
N THR A 148 20.69 18.74 10.60
CA THR A 148 20.11 19.98 11.14
C THR A 148 19.89 19.91 12.65
N GLY A 149 19.77 18.70 13.20
CA GLY A 149 19.43 18.44 14.60
C GLY A 149 17.93 18.46 14.90
N GLU A 150 17.07 18.79 13.92
CA GLU A 150 15.62 18.88 14.08
C GLU A 150 14.98 17.52 14.31
N ASN A 151 14.02 17.45 15.24
CA ASN A 151 13.25 16.25 15.57
C ASN A 151 11.88 16.26 14.88
N ASP A 152 11.27 15.08 14.79
CA ASP A 152 9.90 14.86 14.31
C ASP A 152 9.62 15.38 12.89
N VAL A 153 10.66 15.36 12.05
CA VAL A 153 10.62 15.68 10.62
C VAL A 153 10.23 14.42 9.86
N ALA A 154 9.40 14.55 8.82
CA ALA A 154 9.00 13.41 8.00
C ALA A 154 10.21 12.77 7.32
N TYR A 155 10.28 11.44 7.28
CA TYR A 155 11.42 10.74 6.69
C TYR A 155 11.66 11.09 5.21
N SER A 156 10.59 11.35 4.44
CA SER A 156 10.69 11.85 3.07
C SER A 156 11.44 13.18 2.98
N ASP A 157 11.18 14.10 3.92
CA ASP A 157 11.77 15.44 3.93
C ASP A 157 13.24 15.37 4.35
N ILE A 158 13.56 14.55 5.35
CA ILE A 158 14.95 14.29 5.76
C ILE A 158 15.73 13.68 4.59
N ALA A 159 15.16 12.69 3.90
CA ALA A 159 15.81 12.04 2.77
C ALA A 159 16.03 12.99 1.59
N ARG A 160 15.09 13.92 1.34
CA ARG A 160 15.25 14.99 0.35
C ARG A 160 16.34 15.98 0.74
N ASP A 161 16.43 16.38 2.01
CA ASP A 161 17.53 17.22 2.52
C ASP A 161 18.89 16.53 2.35
N TYR A 162 18.99 15.23 2.67
CA TYR A 162 20.21 14.45 2.44
C TYR A 162 20.58 14.38 0.97
N LYS A 163 19.61 14.08 0.09
CA LYS A 163 19.83 14.06 -1.36
C LYS A 163 20.32 15.43 -1.87
N ALA A 164 19.71 16.53 -1.41
CA ALA A 164 20.10 17.89 -1.81
C ALA A 164 21.52 18.27 -1.37
N ARG A 165 22.02 17.65 -0.29
CA ARG A 165 23.40 17.81 0.21
C ARG A 165 24.40 16.81 -0.39
N GLY A 166 23.95 15.92 -1.29
CA GLY A 166 24.77 14.83 -1.83
C GLY A 166 25.09 13.73 -0.82
N LEU A 167 24.32 13.62 0.27
CA LEU A 167 24.50 12.61 1.30
C LEU A 167 23.70 11.34 0.97
N ARG A 168 24.38 10.20 1.02
CA ARG A 168 23.74 8.88 1.01
C ARG A 168 23.23 8.55 2.42
N TRP A 169 22.34 7.57 2.54
CA TRP A 169 21.78 7.14 3.83
C TRP A 169 21.40 5.66 3.79
N VAL A 170 21.16 5.08 4.97
CA VAL A 170 20.64 3.71 5.10
C VAL A 170 19.38 3.67 5.96
N ALA A 171 18.52 2.70 5.67
CA ALA A 171 17.45 2.29 6.57
C ALA A 171 17.85 0.98 7.26
N ILE A 172 17.53 0.86 8.54
CA ILE A 172 17.76 -0.36 9.32
C ILE A 172 16.41 -1.00 9.62
N GLY A 173 16.18 -2.15 9.01
CA GLY A 173 15.00 -2.97 9.25
C GLY A 173 15.14 -3.84 10.51
N ASP A 174 14.00 -4.32 10.99
CA ASP A 174 13.91 -5.40 11.97
C ASP A 174 13.63 -6.73 11.23
N GLU A 175 13.01 -7.71 11.87
CA GLU A 175 12.61 -8.98 11.26
C GLU A 175 11.60 -8.82 10.10
N ASN A 176 11.77 -9.62 9.04
CA ASN A 176 10.87 -9.69 7.88
C ASN A 176 10.50 -8.32 7.28
N TYR A 177 11.48 -7.43 7.21
CA TYR A 177 11.32 -6.08 6.67
C TYR A 177 10.80 -6.12 5.22
N GLY A 178 9.76 -5.34 4.93
CA GLY A 178 9.10 -5.33 3.64
C GLY A 178 8.02 -6.39 3.47
N GLU A 179 7.51 -6.98 4.56
CA GLU A 179 6.37 -7.91 4.51
C GLU A 179 5.17 -7.29 3.76
N GLY A 180 4.49 -8.07 2.92
CA GLY A 180 3.18 -7.71 2.38
C GLY A 180 3.14 -7.64 0.86
N SER A 181 2.73 -6.47 0.33
CA SER A 181 2.40 -6.27 -1.08
C SER A 181 3.66 -6.29 -1.96
N SER A 182 3.55 -6.78 -3.20
CA SER A 182 4.66 -6.87 -4.17
C SER A 182 5.03 -5.53 -4.82
N ARG A 183 4.93 -4.42 -4.08
CA ARG A 183 5.25 -3.09 -4.61
C ARG A 183 6.77 -2.97 -4.68
N GLU A 184 7.25 -2.67 -5.88
CA GLU A 184 8.64 -2.26 -6.10
C GLU A 184 8.97 -0.96 -5.36
#